data_AF-A0A4Q2QSP5-F1
#
_entry.id   AF-A0A4Q2QSP5-F1
#
_cell.length_a   1.000
_cell.length_b   1.000
_cell.length_c   1.000
_cell.angle_alpha   90.00
_cell.angle_beta   90.00
_cell.angle_gamma   90.00
#
_symmetry.space_group_name_H-M   'P 1'
#
loop_
_entity.id
_entity.type
_entity.pdbx_description
1 polymer ?
#
loop_
_entity_poly.entity_id
_entity_poly.type
_entity_poly.pdbx_seq_one_letter_code
_entity_poly.pdbx_strand_id
1 'polypeptide(L)'
;TKLVIDLFVKYYKVDMKEAQKPDTASYRTFNEFFVRPLRDEVRPIDTDPNVLVMPADGVISQLGKIEEDKILQAKGHNYGLEALLAGNYLMADLFRNGTFVTTYLSPRDYHRVHMPCNGILREMIYVPGDLFSVNHLTAQNVPNLFARNERVIC
;
A
#
# COMPACT_ATOMS: atom_id res chain seq x y z
N THR A 1 -0.94 0.76 -26.78
CA THR A 1 -0.53 0.26 -25.45
C THR A 1 0.96 0.34 -25.23
N LYS A 2 1.81 -0.35 -26.02
CA LYS A 2 3.27 -0.42 -25.81
C LYS A 2 3.95 0.95 -25.63
N LEU A 3 3.66 1.92 -26.51
CA LEU A 3 4.25 3.28 -26.40
C LEU A 3 3.98 3.93 -25.04
N VAL A 4 2.77 3.78 -24.50
CA VAL A 4 2.41 4.33 -23.17
C VAL A 4 3.22 3.65 -22.08
N ILE A 5 3.38 2.32 -22.15
CA ILE A 5 4.22 1.56 -21.23
C ILE A 5 5.67 2.02 -21.31
N ASP A 6 6.24 2.15 -22.51
CA ASP A 6 7.64 2.57 -22.70
C ASP A 6 7.90 3.98 -22.13
N LEU A 7 6.98 4.93 -22.39
CA LEU A 7 7.06 6.28 -21.83
C LEU A 7 6.96 6.26 -20.30
N PHE A 8 6.05 5.45 -19.75
CA PHE A 8 5.88 5.28 -18.31
C PHE A 8 7.14 4.69 -17.66
N VAL A 9 7.69 3.61 -18.23
CA VAL A 9 8.95 2.97 -17.78
C VAL A 9 10.08 3.98 -17.77
N LYS A 10 10.22 4.78 -18.83
CA LYS A 10 11.27 5.80 -18.93
C LYS A 10 11.10 6.93 -17.91
N TYR A 11 9.88 7.45 -17.77
CA TYR A 11 9.60 8.60 -16.89
C TYR A 11 9.73 8.22 -15.41
N TYR A 12 9.12 7.10 -15.01
CA TYR A 12 9.13 6.63 -13.62
C TYR A 12 10.36 5.77 -13.28
N LYS A 13 11.22 5.48 -14.26
CA LYS A 13 12.42 4.63 -14.11
C LYS A 13 12.08 3.24 -13.55
N VAL A 14 11.06 2.61 -14.12
CA VAL A 14 10.62 1.26 -13.75
C VAL A 14 11.73 0.26 -14.08
N ASP A 15 12.11 -0.59 -13.13
CA ASP A 15 13.05 -1.66 -13.40
C ASP A 15 12.35 -2.88 -14.01
N MET A 16 12.49 -3.03 -15.33
CA MET A 16 11.94 -4.16 -16.06
C MET A 16 12.78 -5.44 -15.91
N LYS A 17 13.99 -5.38 -15.35
CA LYS A 17 14.82 -6.57 -15.11
C LYS A 17 14.29 -7.45 -13.98
N GLU A 18 13.48 -6.89 -13.08
CA GLU A 18 12.83 -7.65 -12.01
C GLU A 18 11.51 -8.29 -12.47
N ALA A 19 10.89 -7.77 -13.54
CA ALA A 19 9.63 -8.31 -14.05
C ALA A 19 9.84 -9.71 -14.66
N GLN A 20 8.87 -10.62 -14.45
CA GLN A 20 8.88 -11.94 -15.09
C GLN A 20 8.83 -11.85 -16.62
N LYS A 21 8.20 -10.78 -17.14
CA LYS A 21 8.17 -10.42 -18.57
C LYS A 21 8.83 -9.06 -18.76
N PRO A 22 10.16 -8.99 -18.97
CA PRO A 22 10.87 -7.72 -19.12
C PRO A 22 10.49 -6.93 -20.38
N ASP A 23 10.08 -7.62 -21.44
CA ASP A 23 9.68 -6.97 -22.69
C ASP A 23 8.31 -6.30 -22.56
N THR A 24 8.29 -4.97 -22.68
CA THR A 24 7.08 -4.14 -22.61
C THR A 24 6.06 -4.46 -23.71
N ALA A 25 6.48 -5.08 -24.81
CA ALA A 25 5.58 -5.55 -25.87
C ALA A 25 4.74 -6.77 -25.44
N SER A 26 5.10 -7.46 -24.35
CA SER A 26 4.42 -8.67 -23.89
C SER A 26 3.08 -8.43 -23.21
N TYR A 27 2.74 -7.16 -22.93
CA TYR A 27 1.53 -6.77 -22.21
C TYR A 27 0.45 -6.26 -23.17
N ARG A 28 -0.75 -6.83 -23.08
CA ARG A 28 -1.90 -6.48 -23.96
C ARG A 28 -2.51 -5.13 -23.58
N THR A 29 -2.55 -4.84 -22.28
CA THR A 29 -3.12 -3.60 -21.73
C THR A 29 -2.14 -2.93 -20.75
N PHE A 30 -2.35 -1.64 -20.48
CA PHE A 30 -1.55 -0.93 -19.49
C PHE A 30 -1.78 -1.49 -18.07
N ASN A 31 -3.02 -1.88 -17.74
CA ASN A 31 -3.33 -2.49 -16.45
C ASN A 31 -2.60 -3.82 -16.26
N GLU A 32 -2.48 -4.64 -17.30
CA GLU A 32 -1.69 -5.89 -17.24
C GLU A 32 -0.21 -5.61 -16.89
N PHE A 33 0.36 -4.55 -17.46
CA PHE A 33 1.70 -4.06 -17.10
C PHE A 33 1.76 -3.48 -15.68
N PHE A 34 0.74 -2.74 -15.26
CA PHE A 34 0.69 -2.11 -13.94
C PHE A 34 0.72 -3.16 -12.82
N VAL A 35 0.03 -4.28 -13.01
CA VAL A 35 0.08 -5.45 -12.11
C VAL A 35 1.05 -6.54 -12.59
N ARG A 36 2.11 -6.17 -13.32
CA ARG A 36 3.10 -7.13 -13.85
C ARG A 36 3.62 -8.09 -12.77
N PRO A 37 3.77 -9.40 -13.06
CA PRO A 37 4.44 -10.32 -12.15
C PRO A 37 5.94 -10.01 -12.05
N LEU A 38 6.52 -10.19 -10.87
CA LEU A 38 7.96 -10.20 -10.66
C LEU A 38 8.52 -11.62 -10.86
N ARG A 39 9.83 -11.71 -11.10
CA ARG A 39 10.57 -12.97 -11.04
C ARG A 39 10.58 -13.52 -9.61
N ASP A 40 10.41 -14.82 -9.45
CA ASP A 40 10.24 -15.45 -8.12
C ASP A 40 11.47 -15.25 -7.22
N GLU A 41 12.66 -15.17 -7.83
CA GLU A 41 13.94 -15.05 -7.14
C GLU A 41 14.28 -13.63 -6.65
N VAL A 42 13.57 -12.58 -7.10
CA VAL A 42 13.96 -11.18 -6.80
C VAL A 42 13.43 -10.67 -5.46
N ARG A 43 12.58 -11.44 -4.78
CA ARG A 43 12.01 -11.12 -3.47
C ARG A 43 12.04 -12.36 -2.55
N PRO A 44 13.23 -12.83 -2.13
CA PRO A 44 13.31 -13.92 -1.16
C PRO A 44 12.64 -13.50 0.15
N ILE A 45 11.81 -14.39 0.70
CA ILE A 45 11.07 -14.16 1.95
C ILE A 45 11.94 -14.61 3.13
N ASP A 46 11.92 -13.84 4.21
CA ASP A 46 12.56 -14.24 5.48
C ASP A 46 11.96 -15.56 5.97
N THR A 47 12.83 -16.48 6.41
CA THR A 47 12.43 -17.82 6.84
C THR A 47 12.16 -17.94 8.34
N ASP A 48 12.50 -16.91 9.14
CA ASP A 48 12.22 -16.93 10.57
C ASP A 48 10.71 -16.83 10.83
N PRO A 49 10.08 -17.85 11.43
CA PRO A 49 8.63 -17.86 11.68
C PRO A 49 8.17 -16.81 12.69
N ASN A 50 9.09 -16.15 13.41
CA ASN A 50 8.78 -15.11 14.39
C ASN A 50 8.99 -13.69 13.85
N VAL A 51 9.36 -13.53 12.57
CA VAL A 51 9.57 -12.24 11.92
C VAL A 51 8.40 -11.94 10.98
N LEU A 52 7.89 -10.71 11.05
CA LEU A 52 6.94 -10.19 10.06
C LEU A 52 7.72 -9.64 8.86
N VAL A 53 7.29 -9.97 7.64
CA VAL A 53 7.88 -9.46 6.40
C VAL A 53 7.11 -8.26 5.86
N MET A 54 7.75 -7.48 4.99
CA MET A 54 7.10 -6.33 4.35
C MET A 54 6.05 -6.82 3.33
N PRO A 55 4.84 -6.25 3.31
CA PRO A 55 3.77 -6.71 2.43
C PRO A 55 3.87 -6.16 1.00
N ALA A 56 4.66 -5.12 0.75
CA ALA A 56 4.73 -4.46 -0.56
C ALA A 56 6.06 -3.74 -0.79
N ASP A 57 6.42 -3.60 -2.07
CA ASP A 57 7.48 -2.71 -2.52
C ASP A 57 7.02 -1.26 -2.40
N GLY A 58 7.88 -0.37 -1.88
CA GLY A 58 7.56 1.04 -1.77
C GLY A 58 8.45 1.75 -0.76
N VAL A 59 7.91 2.81 -0.15
CA VAL A 59 8.57 3.55 0.93
C VAL A 59 7.67 3.63 2.14
N ILE A 60 8.25 3.56 3.33
CA ILE A 60 7.51 3.83 4.55
C ILE A 60 7.20 5.33 4.60
N SER A 61 5.91 5.67 4.62
CA SER A 61 5.43 7.03 4.80
C SER A 61 5.51 7.43 6.26
N GLN A 62 4.90 6.64 7.14
CA GLN A 62 4.94 6.78 8.60
C GLN A 62 4.91 5.39 9.24
N LEU A 63 5.51 5.24 10.41
CA LEU A 63 5.42 4.04 11.24
C LEU A 63 5.50 4.45 12.71
N GLY A 64 4.92 3.66 13.60
CA GLY A 64 5.06 3.89 15.02
C GLY A 64 3.92 3.31 15.85
N LYS A 65 3.76 3.82 17.05
CA LYS A 65 2.65 3.46 17.92
C LYS A 65 1.40 4.24 17.55
N ILE A 66 0.25 3.59 17.65
CA ILE A 66 -1.04 4.25 17.69
C ILE A 66 -1.17 4.80 19.11
N GLU A 67 -1.42 6.10 19.27
CA GLU A 67 -1.58 6.73 20.59
C GLU A 67 -3.06 6.85 20.90
N GLU A 68 -3.56 6.01 21.80
CA GLU A 68 -4.99 5.80 22.06
C GLU A 68 -5.74 5.36 20.79
N ASP A 69 -6.33 6.33 20.08
CA ASP A 69 -7.07 6.17 18.82
C ASP A 69 -6.37 6.82 17.63
N LYS A 70 -5.24 7.51 17.86
CA LYS A 70 -4.66 8.42 16.87
C LYS A 70 -3.51 7.77 16.12
N ILE A 71 -3.60 7.82 14.80
CA ILE A 71 -2.56 7.38 13.87
C ILE A 71 -1.92 8.61 13.24
N LEU A 72 -0.59 8.64 13.19
CA LEU A 72 0.17 9.73 12.56
C LEU A 72 0.08 9.62 11.03
N GLN A 73 -0.46 10.65 10.38
CA GLN A 73 -0.50 10.78 8.91
C GLN A 73 0.77 11.44 8.37
N ALA A 74 1.13 12.56 8.99
CA ALA A 74 2.28 13.39 8.68
C ALA A 74 2.54 14.31 9.86
N LYS A 75 3.66 15.06 9.85
CA LYS A 75 3.97 16.01 10.93
C LYS A 75 2.80 16.98 11.15
N GLY A 76 2.27 16.99 12.37
CA GLY A 76 1.13 17.84 12.77
C GLY A 76 -0.25 17.34 12.32
N HIS A 77 -0.35 16.17 11.69
CA HIS A 77 -1.60 15.60 11.19
C HIS A 77 -1.78 14.16 11.67
N ASN A 78 -2.82 13.94 12.46
CA ASN A 78 -3.26 12.62 12.89
C ASN A 78 -4.70 12.37 12.40
N TYR A 79 -5.11 11.11 12.35
CA TYR A 79 -6.50 10.71 12.14
C TYR A 79 -6.89 9.59 13.10
N GLY A 80 -8.20 9.47 13.36
CA GLY A 80 -8.73 8.45 14.28
C GLY A 80 -8.77 7.07 13.64
N LEU A 81 -8.53 6.04 14.44
CA LEU A 81 -8.62 4.65 14.06
C LEU A 81 -10.06 4.28 13.72
N GLU A 82 -11.05 4.78 14.47
CA GLU A 82 -12.47 4.62 14.09
C GLU A 82 -12.79 5.26 12.73
N ALA A 83 -12.21 6.42 12.42
CA ALA A 83 -12.39 7.06 11.11
C ALA A 83 -11.78 6.19 10.00
N LEU A 84 -10.59 5.62 10.22
CA LEU A 84 -9.97 4.68 9.29
C LEU A 84 -10.82 3.41 9.11
N LEU A 85 -11.42 2.91 10.18
CA LEU A 85 -12.22 1.69 10.20
C LEU A 85 -13.71 1.93 9.98
N ALA A 86 -14.07 3.05 9.35
CA ALA A 86 -15.44 3.40 8.94
C ALA A 86 -16.48 3.35 10.08
N GLY A 87 -16.08 3.77 11.29
CA GLY A 87 -16.92 3.79 12.48
C GLY A 87 -17.06 2.44 13.18
N ASN A 88 -16.33 1.40 12.77
CA ASN A 88 -16.33 0.11 13.44
C ASN A 88 -15.51 0.16 14.74
N TYR A 89 -16.13 0.67 15.80
CA TYR A 89 -15.52 0.81 17.12
C TYR A 89 -15.08 -0.54 17.73
N LEU A 90 -15.81 -1.63 17.48
CA LEU A 90 -15.44 -2.97 17.95
C LEU A 90 -14.10 -3.42 17.36
N MET A 91 -13.89 -3.15 16.07
CA MET A 91 -12.61 -3.41 15.41
C MET A 91 -11.53 -2.43 15.84
N ALA A 92 -11.87 -1.16 16.05
CA ALA A 92 -10.91 -0.16 16.55
C ALA A 92 -10.33 -0.55 17.91
N ASP A 93 -11.16 -1.06 18.83
CA ASP A 93 -10.72 -1.50 20.15
C ASP A 93 -9.64 -2.59 20.10
N LEU A 94 -9.57 -3.39 19.03
CA LEU A 94 -8.53 -4.41 18.81
C LEU A 94 -7.15 -3.81 18.53
N PHE A 95 -7.09 -2.60 17.98
CA PHE A 95 -5.84 -1.96 17.55
C PHE A 95 -5.48 -0.68 18.32
N ARG A 96 -6.34 -0.22 19.24
CA ARG A 96 -6.02 0.91 20.14
C ARG A 96 -4.71 0.63 20.88
N ASN A 97 -3.86 1.66 20.97
CA ASN A 97 -2.51 1.55 21.55
C ASN A 97 -1.59 0.50 20.86
N GLY A 98 -1.95 0.06 19.66
CA GLY A 98 -1.17 -0.87 18.85
C GLY A 98 0.01 -0.20 18.12
N THR A 99 0.49 -0.87 17.08
CA THR A 99 1.55 -0.37 16.20
C THR A 99 1.00 -0.31 14.78
N PHE A 100 1.42 0.69 14.01
CA PHE A 100 1.04 0.86 12.61
C PHE A 100 2.26 1.06 11.72
N VAL A 101 2.09 0.72 10.45
CA VAL A 101 3.02 1.04 9.36
C VAL A 101 2.18 1.47 8.16
N THR A 102 2.52 2.61 7.58
CA THR A 102 1.90 3.13 6.36
C THR A 102 2.93 3.09 5.23
N THR A 103 2.68 2.24 4.23
CA THR A 103 3.55 2.08 3.05
C THR A 103 2.95 2.78 1.85
N TYR A 104 3.75 3.59 1.15
CA TYR A 104 3.38 4.23 -0.10
C TYR A 104 4.02 3.48 -1.28
N LEU A 105 3.18 3.03 -2.21
CA LEU A 105 3.58 2.48 -3.49
C LEU A 105 3.56 3.61 -4.53
N SER A 106 4.73 3.98 -5.03
CA SER A 106 4.84 4.95 -6.11
C SER A 106 4.56 4.31 -7.45
N PRO A 107 4.26 5.07 -8.53
CA PRO A 107 3.91 4.51 -9.83
C PRO A 107 4.97 3.56 -10.43
N ARG A 108 6.24 3.62 -9.98
CA ARG A 108 7.29 2.71 -10.48
C ARG A 108 7.25 1.31 -9.84
N ASP A 109 6.71 1.20 -8.63
CA ASP A 109 6.89 0.02 -7.79
C ASP A 109 6.02 -1.14 -8.31
N TYR A 110 6.15 -2.32 -7.69
CA TYR A 110 5.30 -3.47 -7.96
C TYR A 110 3.96 -3.33 -7.22
N HIS A 111 2.84 -3.37 -7.95
CA HIS A 111 1.51 -3.02 -7.42
C HIS A 111 0.65 -4.24 -7.02
N ARG A 112 1.27 -5.33 -6.59
CA ARG A 112 0.55 -6.36 -5.83
C ARG A 112 1.07 -6.36 -4.39
N VAL A 113 0.16 -6.59 -3.46
CA VAL A 113 0.45 -6.65 -2.02
C VAL A 113 0.35 -8.11 -1.58
N HIS A 114 1.26 -8.52 -0.70
CA HIS A 114 1.38 -9.87 -0.17
C HIS A 114 1.15 -9.87 1.35
N MET A 115 0.94 -11.06 1.90
CA MET A 115 0.73 -11.22 3.34
C MET A 115 2.04 -11.02 4.12
N PRO A 116 2.03 -10.27 5.23
CA PRO A 116 3.23 -10.08 6.06
C PRO A 116 3.55 -11.31 6.94
N CYS A 117 2.60 -12.22 7.11
CA CYS A 117 2.73 -13.49 7.84
C CYS A 117 1.58 -14.45 7.50
N ASN A 118 1.61 -15.67 8.05
CA ASN A 118 0.50 -16.61 7.95
C ASN A 118 -0.73 -16.07 8.69
N GLY A 119 -1.91 -16.18 8.09
CA GLY A 119 -3.16 -15.72 8.69
C GLY A 119 -4.38 -16.41 8.10
N ILE A 120 -5.52 -16.27 8.78
CA ILE A 120 -6.82 -16.74 8.33
C ILE A 120 -7.68 -15.50 8.08
N LEU A 121 -8.18 -15.33 6.86
CA LEU A 121 -9.08 -14.23 6.53
C LEU A 121 -10.36 -14.31 7.38
N ARG A 122 -10.72 -13.22 8.05
CA ARG A 122 -11.90 -13.16 8.95
C ARG A 122 -12.96 -12.20 8.45
N GLU A 123 -12.56 -11.01 8.05
CA GLU A 123 -13.46 -9.94 7.63
C GLU A 123 -12.87 -9.21 6.43
N MET A 124 -13.72 -8.57 5.64
CA MET A 124 -13.30 -7.67 4.56
C MET A 124 -14.37 -6.60 4.39
N ILE A 125 -13.97 -5.32 4.41
CA ILE A 125 -14.90 -4.19 4.37
C ILE A 125 -14.47 -3.25 3.24
N TYR A 126 -15.33 -3.08 2.24
CA TYR A 126 -15.18 -2.01 1.25
C TYR A 126 -15.79 -0.72 1.81
N VAL A 127 -15.04 0.37 1.75
CA VAL A 127 -15.46 1.69 2.21
C VAL A 127 -15.44 2.64 1.01
N PRO A 128 -16.60 3.12 0.54
CA PRO A 128 -16.64 4.14 -0.50
C PRO A 128 -16.05 5.44 0.04
N GLY A 129 -15.45 6.23 -0.84
CA GLY A 129 -14.78 7.46 -0.40
C GLY A 129 -14.32 8.33 -1.57
N ASP A 130 -13.56 9.35 -1.23
CA ASP A 130 -12.94 10.26 -2.18
C ASP A 130 -11.80 9.57 -2.95
N LEU A 131 -11.35 10.17 -4.06
CA LEU A 131 -10.21 9.67 -4.87
C LEU A 131 -9.07 10.69 -4.92
N PHE A 132 -8.68 11.21 -3.75
CA PHE A 132 -7.50 12.08 -3.68
C PHE A 132 -6.24 11.31 -4.02
N SER A 133 -5.33 11.94 -4.77
CA SER A 133 -4.00 11.37 -4.96
C SER A 133 -3.27 11.23 -3.63
N VAL A 134 -2.66 10.08 -3.41
CA VAL A 134 -1.77 9.87 -2.26
C VAL A 134 -0.34 10.18 -2.71
N ASN A 135 0.24 11.23 -2.14
CA ASN A 135 1.65 11.57 -2.26
C ASN A 135 2.08 12.34 -1.00
N HIS A 136 3.36 12.66 -0.87
CA HIS A 136 3.88 13.33 0.33
C HIS A 136 3.25 14.70 0.57
N LEU A 137 2.94 15.45 -0.49
CA LEU A 137 2.31 16.76 -0.37
C LEU A 137 0.87 16.64 0.13
N THR A 138 0.07 15.75 -0.46
CA THR A 138 -1.33 15.58 -0.04
C THR A 138 -1.43 14.96 1.35
N ALA A 139 -0.54 14.04 1.71
CA ALA A 139 -0.48 13.48 3.07
C ALA A 139 -0.22 14.54 4.16
N GLN A 140 0.47 15.63 3.82
CA GLN A 140 0.75 16.74 4.74
C GLN A 140 -0.35 17.80 4.82
N ASN A 141 -1.30 17.81 3.88
CA ASN A 141 -2.23 18.94 3.72
C ASN A 141 -3.71 18.53 3.67
N VAL A 142 -4.02 17.29 3.29
CA VAL A 142 -5.40 16.79 3.25
C VAL A 142 -5.71 16.14 4.60
N PRO A 143 -6.61 16.70 5.41
CA PRO A 143 -6.98 16.10 6.68
C PRO A 143 -7.71 14.79 6.45
N ASN A 144 -7.40 13.78 7.27
CA ASN A 144 -8.01 12.45 7.24
C ASN A 144 -7.92 11.78 5.85
N LEU A 145 -6.85 12.02 5.10
CA LEU A 145 -6.68 11.55 3.71
C LEU A 145 -7.03 10.06 3.57
N PHE A 146 -6.44 9.22 4.42
CA PHE A 146 -6.61 7.77 4.36
C PHE A 146 -7.97 7.29 4.87
N ALA A 147 -8.59 8.02 5.79
CA ALA A 147 -9.93 7.71 6.30
C ALA A 147 -11.05 8.20 5.36
N ARG A 148 -10.74 9.13 4.45
CA ARG A 148 -11.68 9.68 3.46
C ARG A 148 -11.62 8.98 2.12
N ASN A 149 -10.43 8.56 1.68
CA ASN A 149 -10.30 7.91 0.39
C ASN A 149 -11.00 6.55 0.35
N GLU A 150 -11.49 6.20 -0.84
CA GLU A 150 -11.98 4.86 -1.14
C GLU A 150 -10.91 3.81 -0.78
N ARG A 151 -11.32 2.76 -0.06
CA ARG A 151 -10.41 1.73 0.45
C ARG A 151 -11.11 0.40 0.71
N VAL A 152 -10.30 -0.64 0.88
CA VAL A 152 -10.70 -1.96 1.36
C VAL A 152 -9.90 -2.28 2.62
N ILE A 153 -10.59 -2.73 3.67
CA ILE A 153 -10.03 -3.21 4.93
C ILE A 153 -10.08 -4.74 4.91
N CYS A 154 -9.02 -5.41 5.35
CA CYS A 154 -8.88 -6.87 5.45
C CYS A 154 -8.27 -7.27 6.80
#